data_AF-A0A7R9HE58-F1
#
_entry.id   AF-A0A7R9HE58-F1
#
_cell.length_a   1.000
_cell.length_b   1.000
_cell.length_c   1.000
_cell.angle_alpha   90.00
_cell.angle_beta   90.00
_cell.angle_gamma   90.00
#
_symmetry.space_group_name_H-M   'P 1'
#
loop_
_entity.id
_entity.type
_entity.pdbx_description
1 polymer ?
#
loop_
_entity_poly.entity_id
_entity_poly.type
_entity_poly.pdbx_seq_one_letter_code
_entity_poly.pdbx_strand_id
1 'polypeptide(L)'
;MGETRRTPKNKKVLNKINAINKSLFDLKNSHIIIGSKFEDCLCLAEWLVTHNANKIIIASKSQKLSVLSERRMFLLHRYHNAHIIQTSAEKIHTLPGARSLIRNASNLGTVTTIFSIALNDAPSLHNLDVASRSLDSLSHFVSLMDKSGEDVSKERFKAGLPILDIQWTDSQKSENIQPILKVMNRLLSSNSASFINISLEDKLIKYTNE
;
A
#
# COMPACT_ATOMS: atom_id res chain seq x y z
N MET A 1 22.65 -13.33 -54.19
CA MET A 1 21.44 -13.48 -53.35
C MET A 1 21.89 -13.96 -51.98
N GLY A 2 21.81 -13.08 -50.96
CA GLY A 2 22.20 -13.42 -49.60
C GLY A 2 21.29 -12.70 -48.63
N GLU A 3 20.12 -13.27 -48.35
CA GLU A 3 19.23 -12.79 -47.28
C GLU A 3 19.81 -13.18 -45.93
N THR A 4 20.25 -12.17 -45.18
CA THR A 4 20.67 -12.30 -43.79
C THR A 4 19.42 -12.37 -42.91
N ARG A 5 19.08 -13.59 -42.47
CA ARG A 5 18.11 -13.84 -41.40
C ARG A 5 18.55 -13.13 -40.11
N ARG A 6 17.90 -12.01 -39.78
CA ARG A 6 18.01 -11.37 -38.45
C ARG A 6 17.18 -12.14 -37.42
N THR A 7 17.76 -12.25 -36.23
CA THR A 7 17.52 -13.25 -35.18
C THR A 7 16.29 -12.99 -34.28
N PRO A 8 15.76 -14.03 -33.60
CA PRO A 8 14.60 -13.95 -32.70
C PRO A 8 14.94 -13.44 -31.28
N LYS A 9 16.10 -12.83 -31.06
CA LYS A 9 16.59 -12.42 -29.72
C LYS A 9 15.88 -11.18 -29.16
N ASN A 10 15.38 -10.28 -30.02
CA ASN A 10 14.75 -9.02 -29.57
C ASN A 10 13.33 -9.20 -29.00
N LYS A 11 12.55 -10.19 -29.45
CA LYS A 11 11.19 -10.43 -28.91
C LYS A 11 11.21 -10.94 -27.46
N LYS A 12 12.19 -11.77 -27.08
CA LYS A 12 12.31 -12.26 -25.69
C LYS A 12 12.76 -11.16 -24.72
N VAL A 13 13.64 -10.26 -25.14
CA VAL A 13 14.09 -9.12 -24.32
C VAL A 13 12.96 -8.10 -24.16
N LEU A 14 12.24 -7.79 -25.24
CA LEU A 14 11.10 -6.88 -25.21
C LEU A 14 9.94 -7.43 -24.34
N ASN A 15 9.68 -8.74 -24.39
CA ASN A 15 8.70 -9.37 -23.51
C ASN A 15 9.16 -9.44 -22.04
N LYS A 16 10.47 -9.52 -21.78
CA LYS A 16 11.02 -9.41 -20.41
C LYS A 16 10.89 -7.99 -19.87
N ILE A 17 11.14 -6.97 -20.70
CA ILE A 17 10.99 -5.55 -20.33
C ILE A 17 9.51 -5.21 -20.10
N ASN A 18 8.60 -5.73 -20.94
CA ASN A 18 7.16 -5.54 -20.76
C ASN A 18 6.59 -6.34 -19.58
N ALA A 19 7.20 -7.47 -19.20
CA ALA A 19 6.86 -8.19 -17.97
C ALA A 19 7.35 -7.48 -16.70
N ILE A 20 8.42 -6.67 -16.79
CA ILE A 20 8.95 -5.85 -15.70
C ILE A 20 8.09 -4.59 -15.49
N ASN A 21 7.43 -4.09 -16.54
CA ASN A 21 6.53 -2.94 -16.47
C ASN A 21 5.05 -3.35 -16.48
N LYS A 22 4.68 -4.44 -15.81
CA LYS A 22 3.26 -4.66 -15.52
C LYS A 22 2.87 -3.64 -14.46
N SER A 23 2.11 -2.64 -14.89
CA SER A 23 1.44 -1.68 -14.01
C SER A 23 0.81 -2.42 -12.83
N LEU A 24 1.30 -2.17 -11.62
CA LEU A 24 0.84 -2.87 -10.42
C LEU A 24 -0.61 -2.46 -10.08
N PHE A 25 -0.96 -1.21 -10.37
CA PHE A 25 -2.27 -0.64 -10.11
C PHE A 25 -2.94 -0.14 -11.41
N ASP A 26 -4.27 -0.10 -11.41
CA ASP A 26 -5.08 0.46 -12.49
C ASP A 26 -5.56 1.86 -12.07
N LEU A 27 -5.50 2.83 -13.00
CA LEU A 27 -5.98 4.20 -12.83
C LEU A 27 -7.49 4.28 -12.50
N LYS A 28 -8.25 3.22 -12.75
CA LYS A 28 -9.67 3.14 -12.37
C LYS A 28 -9.85 2.87 -10.89
N ASN A 29 -8.89 2.21 -10.26
CA ASN A 29 -8.98 1.76 -8.88
C ASN A 29 -8.64 2.89 -7.91
N SER A 30 -9.18 2.78 -6.70
CA SER A 30 -8.85 3.65 -5.59
C SER A 30 -8.07 2.89 -4.52
N HIS A 31 -7.20 3.63 -3.83
CA HIS A 31 -6.33 3.10 -2.80
C HIS A 31 -6.48 3.91 -1.52
N ILE A 32 -6.49 3.23 -0.39
CA ILE A 32 -6.60 3.86 0.92
C ILE A 32 -5.26 3.67 1.63
N ILE A 33 -4.70 4.75 2.16
CA ILE A 33 -3.55 4.74 3.05
C ILE A 33 -4.00 5.33 4.38
N ILE A 34 -3.81 4.58 5.46
CA ILE A 34 -4.07 5.05 6.81
C ILE A 34 -2.77 4.98 7.59
N GLY A 35 -2.44 6.03 8.33
CA GLY A 35 -1.28 5.97 9.21
C GLY A 35 -1.17 7.08 10.24
N SER A 36 -0.23 6.94 11.16
CA SER A 36 -0.02 7.91 12.24
C SER A 36 0.59 9.22 11.73
N LYS A 37 1.63 9.13 10.89
CA LYS A 37 2.34 10.29 10.31
C LYS A 37 1.94 10.49 8.85
N PHE A 38 1.52 11.71 8.50
CA PHE A 38 1.14 12.04 7.11
C PHE A 38 2.32 11.89 6.14
N GLU A 39 3.53 12.22 6.57
CA GLU A 39 4.73 12.19 5.70
C GLU A 39 5.07 10.77 5.23
N ASP A 40 4.88 9.76 6.07
CA ASP A 40 5.07 8.35 5.71
C ASP A 40 3.98 7.89 4.74
N CYS A 41 2.74 8.29 4.99
CA CYS A 41 1.62 8.04 4.09
C CYS A 41 1.86 8.68 2.72
N LEU A 42 2.43 9.90 2.69
CA LEU A 42 2.77 10.60 1.46
C LEU A 42 3.92 9.91 0.70
N CYS A 43 4.94 9.40 1.40
CA CYS A 43 5.99 8.59 0.76
C CYS A 43 5.40 7.33 0.10
N LEU A 44 4.46 6.66 0.75
CA LEU A 44 3.75 5.54 0.14
C LEU A 44 2.86 6.00 -1.03
N ALA A 45 2.19 7.15 -0.93
CA ALA A 45 1.37 7.68 -2.01
C ALA A 45 2.22 8.00 -3.26
N GLU A 46 3.39 8.61 -3.09
CA GLU A 46 4.36 8.81 -4.18
C GLU A 46 4.76 7.49 -4.82
N TRP A 47 5.06 6.48 -3.99
CA TRP A 47 5.36 5.15 -4.49
C TRP A 47 4.19 4.58 -5.28
N LEU A 48 2.94 4.64 -4.79
CA LEU A 48 1.76 4.21 -5.53
C LEU A 48 1.62 4.93 -6.87
N VAL A 49 1.87 6.24 -6.91
CA VAL A 49 1.83 7.05 -8.14
C VAL A 49 2.88 6.57 -9.15
N THR A 50 4.10 6.26 -8.70
CA THR A 50 5.14 5.68 -9.59
C THR A 50 4.76 4.28 -10.11
N HIS A 51 3.75 3.63 -9.52
CA HIS A 51 3.20 2.33 -9.92
C HIS A 51 1.78 2.45 -10.51
N ASN A 52 1.46 3.61 -11.08
CA ASN A 52 0.25 3.89 -11.86
C ASN A 52 -1.07 3.99 -11.06
N ALA A 53 -0.99 4.23 -9.75
CA ALA A 53 -2.14 4.63 -8.97
C ALA A 53 -2.34 6.14 -9.05
N ASN A 54 -3.57 6.62 -9.20
CA ASN A 54 -3.84 8.06 -9.22
C ASN A 54 -5.06 8.48 -8.40
N LYS A 55 -5.74 7.57 -7.70
CA LYS A 55 -6.87 7.88 -6.81
C LYS A 55 -6.54 7.37 -5.42
N ILE A 56 -6.10 8.26 -4.55
CA ILE A 56 -5.54 7.89 -3.26
C ILE A 56 -6.26 8.68 -2.16
N ILE A 57 -6.74 7.99 -1.14
CA ILE A 57 -7.19 8.63 0.10
C ILE A 57 -6.14 8.39 1.17
N ILE A 58 -5.65 9.47 1.78
CA ILE A 58 -4.74 9.44 2.92
C ILE A 58 -5.53 9.82 4.17
N ALA A 59 -5.65 8.90 5.12
CA ALA A 59 -6.19 9.15 6.45
C ALA A 59 -5.05 9.19 7.48
N SER A 60 -4.79 10.35 8.08
CA SER A 60 -3.71 10.52 9.07
C SER A 60 -4.18 11.18 10.36
N LYS A 61 -3.43 11.00 11.45
CA LYS A 61 -3.70 11.68 12.73
C LYS A 61 -3.48 13.20 12.62
N SER A 62 -2.43 13.63 11.92
CA SER A 62 -2.24 15.05 11.62
C SER A 62 -3.10 15.48 10.43
N GLN A 63 -3.91 16.51 10.63
CA GLN A 63 -4.65 17.17 9.55
C GLN A 63 -3.89 18.37 8.96
N LYS A 64 -2.95 18.94 9.71
CA LYS A 64 -2.13 20.05 9.22
C LYS A 64 -1.00 19.51 8.36
N LEU A 65 -0.94 19.97 7.11
CA LEU A 65 0.15 19.70 6.20
C LEU A 65 1.29 20.68 6.45
N SER A 66 2.52 20.20 6.28
CA SER A 66 3.66 21.10 6.15
C SER A 66 3.69 21.72 4.75
N VAL A 67 4.31 22.88 4.58
CA VAL A 67 4.54 23.51 3.26
C VAL A 67 5.23 22.54 2.29
N LEU A 68 6.13 21.69 2.82
CA LEU A 68 6.83 20.69 2.04
C LEU A 68 5.88 19.58 1.55
N SER A 69 5.00 19.08 2.43
CA SER A 69 3.99 18.06 2.11
C SER A 69 2.96 18.59 1.11
N GLU A 70 2.50 19.83 1.26
CA GLU A 70 1.60 20.50 0.30
C GLU A 70 2.25 20.62 -1.08
N ARG A 71 3.51 21.08 -1.14
CA ARG A 71 4.25 21.16 -2.39
C ARG A 71 4.39 19.80 -3.06
N ARG A 72 4.72 18.75 -2.31
CA ARG A 72 4.81 17.37 -2.83
C ARG A 72 3.48 16.89 -3.41
N MET A 73 2.37 17.08 -2.68
CA MET A 73 1.02 16.76 -3.19
C MET A 73 0.68 17.54 -4.46
N PHE A 74 0.99 18.83 -4.51
CA PHE A 74 0.78 19.66 -5.69
C PHE A 74 1.54 19.13 -6.91
N LEU A 75 2.80 18.71 -6.72
CA LEU A 75 3.60 18.13 -7.81
C LEU A 75 3.01 16.81 -8.31
N LEU A 76 2.54 15.94 -7.41
CA LEU A 76 1.86 14.69 -7.78
C LEU A 76 0.58 14.96 -8.58
N HIS A 77 -0.21 15.94 -8.16
CA HIS A 77 -1.38 16.35 -8.90
C HIS A 77 -1.02 16.91 -10.29
N ARG A 78 -0.09 17.87 -10.33
CA ARG A 78 0.27 18.61 -11.55
C ARG A 78 0.93 17.75 -12.62
N TYR A 79 1.82 16.85 -12.22
CA TYR A 79 2.68 16.10 -13.15
C TYR A 79 2.28 14.64 -13.33
N HIS A 80 1.52 14.07 -12.39
CA HIS A 80 1.10 12.66 -12.44
C HIS A 80 -0.41 12.48 -12.45
N ASN A 81 -1.19 13.58 -12.51
CA ASN A 81 -2.65 13.55 -12.44
C ASN A 81 -3.17 12.76 -11.23
N ALA A 82 -2.43 12.81 -10.12
CA ALA A 82 -2.83 12.14 -8.89
C ALA A 82 -3.92 12.95 -8.18
N HIS A 83 -5.00 12.29 -7.83
CA HIS A 83 -6.09 12.77 -6.99
C HIS A 83 -5.89 12.21 -5.58
N ILE A 84 -5.24 13.01 -4.73
CA ILE A 84 -4.96 12.66 -3.34
C ILE A 84 -5.92 13.43 -2.43
N ILE A 85 -6.77 12.73 -1.70
CA ILE A 85 -7.68 13.31 -0.71
C ILE A 85 -7.15 13.02 0.69
N GLN A 86 -6.90 14.08 1.46
CA GLN A 86 -6.54 13.95 2.86
C GLN A 86 -7.79 13.87 3.75
N THR A 87 -7.74 13.04 4.78
CA THR A 87 -8.78 12.96 5.81
C THR A 87 -8.21 12.54 7.17
N SER A 88 -9.05 12.52 8.21
CA SER A 88 -8.66 12.13 9.56
C SER A 88 -8.62 10.61 9.72
N ALA A 89 -7.55 10.08 10.32
CA ALA A 89 -7.49 8.69 10.79
C ALA A 89 -8.49 8.42 11.92
N GLU A 90 -8.96 9.43 12.65
CA GLU A 90 -9.96 9.25 13.72
C GLU A 90 -11.28 8.66 13.23
N LYS A 91 -11.56 8.77 11.93
CA LYS A 91 -12.74 8.15 11.31
C LYS A 91 -12.79 6.64 11.53
N ILE A 92 -11.63 5.97 11.62
CA ILE A 92 -11.61 4.51 11.81
C ILE A 92 -11.69 4.08 13.27
N HIS A 93 -11.74 5.01 14.23
CA HIS A 93 -11.99 4.70 15.64
C HIS A 93 -13.40 4.10 15.85
N THR A 94 -14.30 4.28 14.88
CA THR A 94 -15.64 3.69 14.89
C THR A 94 -15.89 2.92 13.59
N LEU A 95 -16.62 1.80 13.67
CA LEU A 95 -17.00 1.04 12.49
C LEU A 95 -17.79 1.87 11.46
N PRO A 96 -18.79 2.71 11.82
CA PRO A 96 -19.47 3.57 10.85
C PRO A 96 -18.53 4.56 10.14
N GLY A 97 -17.56 5.12 10.86
CA GLY A 97 -16.58 6.02 10.26
C GLY A 97 -15.61 5.30 9.32
N ALA A 98 -15.17 4.08 9.67
CA ALA A 98 -14.38 3.23 8.78
C ALA A 98 -15.14 2.86 7.49
N ARG A 99 -16.42 2.51 7.60
CA ARG A 99 -17.31 2.29 6.43
C ARG A 99 -17.46 3.56 5.59
N SER A 100 -17.60 4.73 6.23
CA SER A 100 -17.67 5.99 5.49
C SER A 100 -16.36 6.31 4.76
N LEU A 101 -15.20 5.98 5.33
CA LEU A 101 -13.91 6.13 4.65
C LEU A 101 -13.84 5.27 3.39
N ILE A 102 -14.21 3.99 3.50
CA ILE A 102 -14.26 3.05 2.37
C ILE A 102 -15.23 3.52 1.29
N ARG A 103 -16.42 3.98 1.69
CA ARG A 103 -17.41 4.54 0.75
C ARG A 103 -16.86 5.76 0.01
N ASN A 104 -16.17 6.66 0.70
CA ASN A 104 -15.56 7.83 0.07
C ASN A 104 -14.49 7.43 -0.96
N ALA A 105 -13.68 6.40 -0.67
CA ALA A 105 -12.73 5.85 -1.63
C ALA A 105 -13.45 5.21 -2.84
N SER A 106 -14.52 4.47 -2.57
CA SER A 106 -15.35 3.84 -3.59
C SER A 106 -15.96 4.85 -4.57
N ASN A 107 -16.26 6.07 -4.11
CA ASN A 107 -16.75 7.16 -4.98
C ASN A 107 -15.68 7.66 -5.96
N LEU A 108 -14.38 7.45 -5.68
CA LEU A 108 -13.30 7.77 -6.61
C LEU A 108 -13.09 6.64 -7.63
N GLY A 109 -13.29 5.40 -7.20
CA GLY A 109 -13.11 4.20 -8.01
C GLY A 109 -13.13 2.94 -7.16
N THR A 110 -13.06 1.77 -7.79
CA THR A 110 -13.08 0.47 -7.11
C THR A 110 -11.93 0.35 -6.11
N VAL A 111 -12.23 0.13 -4.83
CA VAL A 111 -11.20 -0.01 -3.80
C VAL A 111 -10.51 -1.36 -3.96
N THR A 112 -9.23 -1.36 -4.34
CA THR A 112 -8.45 -2.60 -4.51
C THR A 112 -7.34 -2.74 -3.49
N THR A 113 -6.99 -1.66 -2.79
CA THR A 113 -5.86 -1.71 -1.85
C THR A 113 -6.10 -0.83 -0.63
N ILE A 114 -5.80 -1.38 0.54
CA ILE A 114 -5.78 -0.69 1.82
C ILE A 114 -4.40 -0.91 2.45
N PHE A 115 -3.74 0.18 2.83
CA PHE A 115 -2.51 0.17 3.63
C PHE A 115 -2.81 0.75 5.02
N SER A 116 -2.39 0.05 6.06
CA SER A 116 -2.33 0.54 7.43
C SER A 116 -0.86 0.65 7.83
N ILE A 117 -0.37 1.86 8.10
CA ILE A 117 1.03 2.14 8.44
C ILE A 117 1.10 2.72 9.86
N ALA A 118 1.83 2.04 10.74
CA ALA A 118 2.14 2.52 12.09
C ALA A 118 0.90 3.06 12.84
N LEU A 119 -0.24 2.39 12.68
CA LEU A 119 -1.50 2.80 13.28
C LEU A 119 -1.52 2.51 14.79
N ASN A 120 -0.74 1.51 15.25
CA ASN A 120 -0.52 1.10 16.66
C ASN A 120 -1.79 1.19 17.53
N ASP A 121 -2.93 0.81 16.95
CA ASP A 121 -4.27 0.92 17.51
C ASP A 121 -5.12 -0.23 16.97
N ALA A 122 -5.06 -1.36 17.69
CA ALA A 122 -5.72 -2.60 17.30
C ALA A 122 -7.25 -2.45 17.12
N PRO A 123 -7.98 -1.74 18.02
CA PRO A 123 -9.41 -1.45 17.80
C PRO A 123 -9.71 -0.76 16.47
N SER A 124 -8.91 0.24 16.08
CA SER A 124 -9.10 0.94 14.81
C SER A 124 -8.78 0.06 13.60
N LEU A 125 -7.73 -0.77 13.71
CA LEU A 125 -7.43 -1.77 12.68
C LEU A 125 -8.57 -2.80 12.55
N HIS A 126 -9.15 -3.24 13.66
CA HIS A 126 -10.29 -4.15 13.67
C HIS A 126 -11.51 -3.53 12.97
N ASN A 127 -11.85 -2.28 13.28
CA ASN A 127 -12.94 -1.57 12.59
C ASN A 127 -12.70 -1.47 11.07
N LEU A 128 -11.45 -1.20 10.68
CA LEU A 128 -11.04 -1.17 9.27
C LEU A 128 -11.16 -2.54 8.61
N ASP A 129 -10.69 -3.60 9.27
CA ASP A 129 -10.84 -4.99 8.81
C ASP A 129 -12.31 -5.31 8.57
N VAL A 130 -13.16 -5.17 9.59
CA VAL A 130 -14.60 -5.45 9.51
C VAL A 130 -15.27 -4.65 8.41
N ALA A 131 -14.96 -3.36 8.27
CA ALA A 131 -15.53 -2.53 7.21
C ALA A 131 -15.09 -3.02 5.81
N SER A 132 -13.84 -3.46 5.67
CA SER A 132 -13.26 -3.91 4.40
C SER A 132 -13.72 -5.29 3.95
N ARG A 133 -14.27 -6.15 4.84
CA ARG A 133 -14.73 -7.50 4.46
C ARG A 133 -15.87 -7.50 3.44
N SER A 134 -16.58 -6.38 3.30
CA SER A 134 -17.62 -6.19 2.29
C SER A 134 -17.10 -5.84 0.89
N LEU A 135 -15.77 -5.71 0.72
CA LEU A 135 -15.13 -5.35 -0.54
C LEU A 135 -14.65 -6.59 -1.29
N ASP A 136 -15.48 -7.12 -2.18
CA ASP A 136 -15.08 -8.24 -3.05
C ASP A 136 -13.92 -7.88 -4.00
N SER A 137 -13.73 -6.58 -4.26
CA SER A 137 -12.68 -6.06 -5.14
C SER A 137 -11.32 -5.88 -4.45
N LEU A 138 -11.25 -6.04 -3.13
CA LEU A 138 -10.03 -5.77 -2.38
C LEU A 138 -9.01 -6.87 -2.64
N SER A 139 -7.94 -6.56 -3.37
CA SER A 139 -6.87 -7.51 -3.68
C SER A 139 -5.74 -7.50 -2.66
N HIS A 140 -5.53 -6.36 -1.99
CA HIS A 140 -4.43 -6.16 -1.06
C HIS A 140 -4.90 -5.43 0.20
N PHE A 141 -4.75 -6.07 1.35
CA PHE A 141 -4.76 -5.40 2.64
C PHE A 141 -3.35 -5.52 3.20
N VAL A 142 -2.67 -4.41 3.42
CA VAL A 142 -1.28 -4.41 3.89
C VAL A 142 -1.23 -3.74 5.25
N SER A 143 -0.74 -4.47 6.25
CA SER A 143 -0.50 -3.98 7.60
C SER A 143 1.00 -3.82 7.79
N LEU A 144 1.46 -2.59 8.03
CA LEU A 144 2.84 -2.26 8.40
C LEU A 144 2.80 -1.73 9.82
N MET A 145 2.76 -2.63 10.80
CA MET A 145 2.58 -2.27 12.20
C MET A 145 3.65 -2.92 13.09
N ASP A 146 3.71 -2.47 14.34
CA ASP A 146 4.25 -3.30 15.40
C ASP A 146 3.29 -4.47 15.72
N LYS A 147 3.65 -5.30 16.68
CA LYS A 147 2.87 -6.50 17.04
C LYS A 147 1.44 -6.23 17.53
N SER A 148 1.04 -4.96 17.76
CA SER A 148 -0.28 -4.64 18.30
C SER A 148 -1.45 -5.05 17.38
N GLY A 149 -1.23 -5.17 16.07
CA GLY A 149 -2.25 -5.54 15.09
C GLY A 149 -2.26 -7.02 14.68
N GLU A 150 -1.36 -7.83 15.25
CA GLU A 150 -1.08 -9.19 14.78
C GLU A 150 -2.32 -10.10 14.81
N ASP A 151 -3.13 -10.02 15.87
CA ASP A 151 -4.33 -10.84 15.99
C ASP A 151 -5.36 -10.53 14.90
N VAL A 152 -5.55 -9.25 14.55
CA VAL A 152 -6.47 -8.84 13.48
C VAL A 152 -5.98 -9.38 12.12
N SER A 153 -4.67 -9.28 11.85
CA SER A 153 -4.05 -9.83 10.64
C SER A 153 -4.21 -11.37 10.58
N LYS A 154 -4.02 -12.07 11.71
CA LYS A 154 -4.22 -13.52 11.84
C LYS A 154 -5.66 -13.94 11.61
N GLU A 155 -6.62 -13.24 12.18
CA GLU A 155 -8.05 -13.51 11.96
C GLU A 155 -8.45 -13.29 10.50
N ARG A 156 -7.98 -12.20 9.88
CA ARG A 156 -8.23 -11.90 8.47
C ARG A 156 -7.66 -12.99 7.56
N PHE A 157 -6.44 -13.44 7.83
CA PHE A 157 -5.82 -14.56 7.11
C PHE A 157 -6.62 -15.86 7.24
N LYS A 158 -7.00 -16.23 8.47
CA LYS A 158 -7.82 -17.44 8.74
C LYS A 158 -9.17 -17.40 8.03
N ALA A 159 -9.73 -16.20 7.81
CA ALA A 159 -10.95 -16.00 7.04
C ALA A 159 -10.74 -16.09 5.50
N GLY A 160 -9.53 -16.39 5.03
CA GLY A 160 -9.21 -16.47 3.60
C GLY A 160 -9.19 -15.11 2.91
N LEU A 161 -9.12 -14.01 3.66
CA LEU A 161 -9.13 -12.65 3.12
C LEU A 161 -7.70 -12.17 2.83
N PRO A 162 -7.50 -11.30 1.83
CA PRO A 162 -6.16 -10.82 1.49
C PRO A 162 -5.54 -10.06 2.64
N ILE A 163 -4.34 -10.46 3.04
CA ILE A 163 -3.53 -9.77 4.04
C ILE A 163 -2.04 -9.98 3.75
N LEU A 164 -1.29 -8.90 3.85
CA LEU A 164 0.15 -8.86 3.88
C LEU A 164 0.53 -8.15 5.18
N ASP A 165 0.87 -8.93 6.20
CA ASP A 165 1.28 -8.40 7.51
C ASP A 165 2.80 -8.27 7.54
N ILE A 166 3.28 -7.04 7.72
CA ILE A 166 4.69 -6.68 7.74
C ILE A 166 5.00 -6.14 9.13
N GLN A 167 5.73 -6.94 9.91
CA GLN A 167 6.10 -6.58 11.27
C GLN A 167 7.55 -6.12 11.34
N TRP A 168 7.77 -4.99 12.01
CA TRP A 168 9.11 -4.54 12.38
C TRP A 168 9.58 -5.28 13.62
N THR A 169 10.71 -5.98 13.54
CA THR A 169 11.31 -6.64 14.71
C THR A 169 12.07 -5.69 15.64
N ASP A 170 12.42 -4.49 15.17
CA ASP A 170 13.19 -3.48 15.90
C ASP A 170 12.37 -2.19 16.05
N SER A 171 11.97 -1.88 17.29
CA SER A 171 11.06 -0.78 17.62
C SER A 171 11.60 0.59 17.21
N GLN A 172 12.94 0.76 17.14
CA GLN A 172 13.58 2.02 16.77
C GLN A 172 13.60 2.29 15.26
N LYS A 173 13.42 1.27 14.42
CA LYS A 173 13.49 1.38 12.95
C LYS A 173 12.13 1.52 12.26
N SER A 174 11.05 1.47 13.03
CA SER A 174 9.65 1.58 12.57
C SER A 174 9.32 2.95 11.93
N GLU A 175 10.19 3.95 12.06
CA GLU A 175 9.94 5.31 11.60
C GLU A 175 10.28 5.57 10.13
N ASN A 176 10.88 4.61 9.40
CA ASN A 176 11.25 4.82 8.01
C ASN A 176 10.66 3.75 7.08
N ILE A 177 9.65 4.13 6.30
CA ILE A 177 8.98 3.24 5.34
C ILE A 177 9.83 2.96 4.08
N GLN A 178 10.84 3.78 3.78
CA GLN A 178 11.60 3.70 2.53
C GLN A 178 12.22 2.33 2.21
N PRO A 179 12.83 1.60 3.16
CA PRO A 179 13.33 0.26 2.90
C PRO A 179 12.23 -0.69 2.43
N ILE A 180 11.04 -0.63 3.04
CA ILE A 180 9.91 -1.49 2.67
C ILE A 180 9.42 -1.17 1.26
N LEU A 181 9.34 0.12 0.89
CA LEU A 181 8.94 0.53 -0.45
C LEU A 181 9.81 -0.08 -1.56
N LYS A 182 11.11 -0.30 -1.29
CA LYS A 182 12.03 -0.95 -2.25
C LYS A 182 11.70 -2.41 -2.53
N VAL A 183 11.11 -3.11 -1.57
CA VAL A 183 10.73 -4.53 -1.72
C VAL A 183 9.25 -4.74 -1.98
N MET A 184 8.42 -3.69 -1.81
CA MET A 184 6.96 -3.77 -1.88
C MET A 184 6.44 -4.38 -3.18
N ASN A 185 7.04 -4.07 -4.33
CA ASN A 185 6.67 -4.68 -5.62
C ASN A 185 6.75 -6.20 -5.59
N ARG A 186 7.83 -6.73 -5.00
CA ARG A 186 8.03 -8.18 -4.88
C ARG A 186 6.99 -8.78 -3.94
N LEU A 187 6.70 -8.11 -2.83
CA LEU A 187 5.75 -8.59 -1.82
C LEU A 187 4.30 -8.62 -2.34
N LEU A 188 3.89 -7.59 -3.07
CA LEU A 188 2.54 -7.54 -3.65
C LEU A 188 2.38 -8.46 -4.86
N SER A 189 3.46 -8.73 -5.61
CA SER A 189 3.42 -9.63 -6.76
C SER A 189 3.33 -11.11 -6.38
N SER A 190 3.70 -11.50 -5.15
CA SER A 190 3.65 -12.90 -4.72
C SER A 190 2.23 -13.45 -4.55
N ASN A 191 1.20 -12.60 -4.56
CA ASN A 191 -0.25 -12.94 -4.56
C ASN A 191 -0.73 -13.97 -3.50
N SER A 192 0.12 -14.35 -2.55
CA SER A 192 -0.21 -15.20 -1.42
C SER A 192 -0.48 -14.32 -0.21
N ALA A 193 -1.65 -14.48 0.42
CA ALA A 193 -1.83 -14.01 1.79
C ALA A 193 -0.65 -14.53 2.63
N SER A 194 0.08 -13.64 3.28
CA SER A 194 1.37 -13.96 3.88
C SER A 194 1.68 -13.10 5.10
N PHE A 195 2.31 -13.72 6.08
CA PHE A 195 2.93 -13.04 7.22
C PHE A 195 4.42 -12.90 6.94
N ILE A 196 4.90 -11.67 6.97
CA ILE A 196 6.27 -11.33 6.61
C ILE A 196 6.88 -10.56 7.77
N ASN A 197 7.71 -11.25 8.56
CA ASN A 197 8.53 -10.58 9.56
C ASN A 197 9.69 -9.89 8.86
N ILE A 198 9.79 -8.56 8.97
CA ILE A 198 10.93 -7.81 8.44
C ILE A 198 11.87 -7.45 9.58
N SER A 199 13.08 -8.03 9.51
CA SER A 199 14.21 -7.58 10.31
C SER A 199 15.14 -6.74 9.44
N LEU A 200 15.43 -5.51 9.89
CA LEU A 200 16.48 -4.68 9.32
C LEU A 200 17.81 -5.01 10.02
N GLU A 201 18.48 -6.04 9.52
CA GLU A 201 19.89 -6.33 9.82
C GLU A 201 20.76 -5.75 8.69
N ASP A 202 21.74 -4.91 9.03
CA ASP A 202 22.76 -4.40 8.09
C ASP A 202 22.23 -3.78 6.78
N LYS A 203 21.11 -3.04 6.85
CA LYS A 203 20.42 -2.42 5.69
C LYS A 203 19.90 -3.42 4.64
N LEU A 204 19.88 -4.71 4.96
CA LEU A 204 19.27 -5.77 4.16
C LEU A 204 17.94 -6.17 4.79
N ILE A 205 16.90 -6.27 3.96
CA ILE A 205 15.60 -6.80 4.40
C ILE A 205 15.69 -8.32 4.37
N LYS A 206 15.83 -8.94 5.54
CA LYS A 206 15.53 -10.36 5.70
C LYS A 206 14.04 -10.49 5.99
N TYR A 207 13.40 -11.42 5.30
CA TYR A 207 12.03 -11.80 5.60
C TYR A 207 11.88 -13.30 5.67
N THR A 208 11.09 -13.74 6.65
CA THR A 208 10.67 -15.12 6.83
C THR A 208 9.16 -15.16 6.70
N ASN A 209 8.66 -16.12 5.91
CA ASN A 209 7.25 -16.46 5.96
C ASN A 209 7.04 -17.30 7.23
N GLU A 210 6.07 -16.91 8.06
CA GLU A 210 5.51 -17.80 9.08
C GLU A 210 4.50 -18.79 8.47
#